data_AF-A0A1S8YL28-F1
#
_entry.id   AF-A0A1S8YL28-F1
#
_cell.length_a   1.000
_cell.length_b   1.000
_cell.length_c   1.000
_cell.angle_alpha   90.00
_cell.angle_beta   90.00
_cell.angle_gamma   90.00
#
_symmetry.space_group_name_H-M   'P 1'
#
loop_
_entity.id
_entity.type
_entity.pdbx_description
1 polymer ?
#
loop_
_entity_poly.entity_id
_entity_poly.type
_entity_poly.pdbx_seq_one_letter_code
_entity_poly.pdbx_strand_id
1 'polypeptide(L)'
;MELFMVDRRGVYSTGDVVMPKRFTDISPAEMSSLVDKLFPCGLAPQGESYFINNGARIHKKSEFIDWGLEFYRRGVCPEKPSQYTSLFAWDSVEKARKFRLTDGKPSDKIFAIHTDN
;
A
#
# COMPACT_ATOMS: atom_id res chain seq x y z
N MET A 1 1.75 -1.85 17.75
CA MET A 1 3.22 -1.67 17.57
C MET A 1 3.51 -0.26 17.06
N GLU A 2 4.65 0.36 17.39
CA GLU A 2 5.05 1.66 16.81
C GLU A 2 5.94 1.44 15.58
N LEU A 3 5.60 2.09 14.47
CA LEU A 3 6.34 2.07 13.22
C LEU A 3 6.49 3.49 12.65
N PHE A 4 7.38 3.67 11.69
CA PHE A 4 7.63 4.96 11.04
C PHE A 4 7.31 4.88 9.56
N MET A 5 6.50 5.79 9.03
CA MET A 5 6.17 5.87 7.61
C MET A 5 6.68 7.18 7.01
N VAL A 6 7.25 7.09 5.82
CA VAL A 6 7.63 8.24 5.01
C VAL A 6 6.49 8.57 4.06
N ASP A 7 5.81 9.70 4.29
CA ASP A 7 4.74 10.17 3.42
C ASP A 7 5.30 10.89 2.18
N ARG A 8 5.52 10.12 1.13
CA ARG A 8 6.01 10.61 -0.17
C ARG A 8 4.94 11.31 -1.01
N ARG A 9 3.66 11.19 -0.62
CA ARG A 9 2.53 11.76 -1.35
C ARG A 9 2.01 13.03 -0.70
N GLY A 10 2.35 13.29 0.56
CA GLY A 10 1.89 14.45 1.32
C GLY A 10 0.39 14.40 1.60
N VAL A 11 -0.17 13.21 1.78
CA VAL A 11 -1.63 12.98 1.89
C VAL A 11 -2.08 12.77 3.34
N TYR A 12 -1.17 12.63 4.29
CA TYR A 12 -1.50 12.35 5.69
C TYR A 12 -1.26 13.54 6.62
N SER A 13 -2.03 13.55 7.70
CA SER A 13 -1.95 14.49 8.81
C SER A 13 -1.93 13.75 10.15
N THR A 14 -1.40 14.41 11.19
CA THR A 14 -1.42 13.87 12.55
C THR A 14 -2.86 13.70 13.02
N GLY A 15 -3.19 12.51 13.52
CA GLY A 15 -4.54 12.13 13.94
C GLY A 15 -5.32 11.33 12.90
N ASP A 16 -4.80 11.19 11.68
CA ASP A 16 -5.43 10.35 10.66
C ASP A 16 -5.44 8.88 11.10
N VAL A 17 -6.59 8.24 10.90
CA VAL A 17 -6.73 6.78 11.02
C VAL A 17 -6.68 6.20 9.61
N VAL A 18 -5.66 5.39 9.32
CA VAL A 18 -5.48 4.82 7.98
C VAL A 18 -6.07 3.42 7.94
N MET A 19 -7.12 3.25 7.14
CA MET A 19 -7.78 1.96 6.93
C MET A 19 -7.85 1.66 5.43
N PRO A 20 -7.82 0.38 5.02
CA PRO A 20 -8.14 0.00 3.66
C PRO A 20 -9.52 0.52 3.25
N LYS A 21 -9.64 0.99 2.01
CA LYS A 21 -10.85 1.61 1.48
C LYS A 21 -11.50 0.70 0.45
N ARG A 22 -12.83 0.58 0.49
CA ARG A 22 -13.61 -0.06 -0.57
C ARG A 22 -13.92 0.95 -1.68
N PHE A 23 -13.94 0.46 -2.91
CA PHE A 23 -14.16 1.26 -4.11
C PHE A 23 -15.43 0.77 -4.80
N THR A 24 -16.32 1.70 -5.16
CA THR A 24 -17.63 1.41 -5.77
C THR A 24 -17.69 1.80 -7.24
N ASP A 25 -16.64 2.43 -7.75
CA ASP A 25 -16.50 3.00 -9.08
C ASP A 25 -15.52 2.23 -9.96
N ILE A 26 -15.18 0.99 -9.58
CA ILE A 26 -14.33 0.10 -10.38
C ILE A 26 -15.12 -0.38 -11.59
N SER A 27 -14.57 -0.11 -12.78
CA SER A 27 -15.08 -0.61 -14.06
C SER A 27 -13.98 -1.43 -14.77
N PRO A 28 -14.32 -2.62 -15.31
CA PRO A 28 -15.66 -3.21 -15.44
C PRO A 28 -16.18 -3.88 -14.13
N ALA A 29 -17.48 -4.19 -14.06
CA ALA A 29 -18.14 -4.70 -12.84
C ALA A 29 -17.56 -6.05 -12.36
N GLU A 30 -17.07 -6.88 -13.28
CA GLU A 30 -16.38 -8.13 -12.99
C GLU A 30 -15.09 -7.87 -12.22
N MET A 31 -14.40 -6.76 -12.52
CA MET A 31 -13.20 -6.36 -11.80
C MET A 31 -13.53 -5.89 -10.39
N SER A 32 -14.63 -5.15 -10.21
CA SER A 32 -15.14 -4.82 -8.87
C SER A 32 -15.42 -6.08 -8.05
N SER A 33 -16.11 -7.06 -8.65
CA SER A 33 -16.42 -8.33 -8.01
C SER A 33 -15.18 -9.14 -7.65
N LEU A 34 -14.14 -9.10 -8.49
CA LEU A 34 -12.85 -9.72 -8.20
C LEU A 34 -12.14 -9.04 -7.04
N VAL A 35 -12.12 -7.71 -7.00
CA VAL A 35 -11.49 -6.91 -5.94
C VAL A 35 -12.15 -7.20 -4.59
N ASP A 36 -13.48 -7.18 -4.52
CA ASP A 36 -14.21 -7.50 -3.29
C ASP A 36 -13.92 -8.93 -2.79
N LYS A 37 -13.76 -9.90 -3.71
CA LYS A 37 -13.39 -11.28 -3.34
C LYS A 37 -11.96 -11.40 -2.81
N LEU A 38 -11.02 -10.69 -3.44
CA LEU A 38 -9.60 -10.79 -3.08
C LEU A 38 -9.25 -9.95 -1.84
N PHE A 39 -9.90 -8.80 -1.68
CA PHE A 39 -9.62 -7.79 -0.67
C PHE A 39 -10.91 -7.28 -0.03
N PRO A 40 -11.60 -8.10 0.79
CA PRO A 40 -12.93 -7.79 1.31
C PRO A 40 -12.98 -6.55 2.21
N CYS A 41 -11.86 -6.19 2.84
CA CYS A 41 -11.74 -4.98 3.63
C CYS A 41 -11.38 -3.74 2.80
N GLY A 42 -11.15 -3.89 1.49
CA GLY A 42 -10.69 -2.83 0.60
C GLY A 42 -9.17 -2.81 0.41
N LEU A 43 -8.68 -1.76 -0.23
CA LEU A 43 -7.29 -1.57 -0.62
C LEU A 43 -6.66 -0.39 0.12
N ALA A 44 -5.36 -0.48 0.37
CA ALA A 44 -4.54 0.67 0.73
C ALA A 44 -4.27 1.54 -0.51
N PRO A 45 -3.73 2.77 -0.34
CA PRO A 45 -3.45 3.65 -1.48
C PRO A 45 -2.52 3.03 -2.55
N GLN A 46 -1.63 2.12 -2.15
CA GLN A 46 -0.80 1.34 -3.07
C GLN A 46 -1.65 0.37 -3.91
N GLY A 47 -2.59 -0.34 -3.28
CA GLY A 47 -3.54 -1.19 -4.00
C GLY A 47 -4.39 -0.38 -4.96
N GLU A 48 -4.92 0.77 -4.55
CA GLU A 48 -5.62 1.68 -5.47
C GLU A 48 -4.75 2.03 -6.69
N SER A 49 -3.50 2.44 -6.45
CA SER A 49 -2.61 2.96 -7.49
C SER A 49 -2.12 1.90 -8.48
N TYR A 50 -1.85 0.68 -8.01
CA TYR A 50 -1.21 -0.38 -8.82
C TYR A 50 -2.16 -1.52 -9.20
N PHE A 51 -3.28 -1.70 -8.48
CA PHE A 51 -4.21 -2.81 -8.72
C PHE A 51 -5.41 -2.42 -9.58
N ILE A 52 -6.06 -1.28 -9.28
CA ILE A 52 -7.37 -0.91 -9.88
C ILE A 52 -7.36 0.39 -10.69
N ASN A 53 -6.28 1.16 -10.66
CA ASN A 53 -6.20 2.39 -11.40
C ASN A 53 -5.98 2.10 -12.90
N ASN A 54 -7.04 2.24 -13.70
CA ASN A 54 -6.99 2.09 -15.17
C ASN A 54 -6.09 3.13 -15.86
N GLY A 55 -5.76 4.23 -15.19
CA GLY A 55 -4.79 5.23 -15.64
C GLY A 55 -3.36 4.96 -15.17
N ALA A 56 -3.12 3.88 -14.42
CA ALA A 56 -1.78 3.50 -14.00
C ALA A 56 -0.93 3.19 -15.24
N ARG A 57 -0.01 4.10 -15.55
CA ARG A 57 0.95 3.86 -16.60
C ARG A 57 2.03 2.96 -16.02
N ILE A 58 1.95 1.67 -16.33
CA ILE A 58 2.99 0.71 -15.99
C ILE A 58 4.23 1.07 -16.80
N HIS A 59 5.08 1.91 -16.22
CA HIS A 59 6.31 2.37 -16.84
C HIS A 59 7.48 1.41 -16.55
N LYS A 60 7.31 0.50 -15.59
CA LYS A 60 8.33 -0.50 -15.22
C LYS A 60 7.75 -1.91 -15.30
N LYS A 61 8.46 -2.80 -16.01
CA LYS A 61 8.12 -4.24 -16.12
C LYS A 61 7.95 -4.95 -14.77
N SER A 62 8.54 -4.40 -13.69
CA SER A 62 8.40 -4.93 -12.34
C SER A 62 6.96 -4.93 -11.82
N GLU A 63 6.06 -4.11 -12.35
CA GLU A 63 4.68 -4.03 -11.84
C GLU A 63 3.83 -5.28 -12.22
N PHE A 64 4.25 -6.07 -13.23
CA PHE A 64 3.70 -7.42 -13.43
C PHE A 64 4.18 -8.43 -12.39
N ILE A 65 5.33 -8.18 -11.74
CA ILE A 65 5.87 -9.04 -10.68
C ILE A 65 4.96 -8.96 -9.44
N ASP A 66 4.32 -7.82 -9.21
CA ASP A 66 3.45 -7.58 -8.05
C ASP A 66 2.25 -8.54 -7.98
N TRP A 67 1.66 -8.90 -9.11
CA TRP A 67 0.62 -9.93 -9.17
C TRP A 67 1.18 -11.32 -8.90
N GLY A 68 2.34 -11.65 -9.47
CA GLY A 68 3.03 -12.92 -9.20
C GLY A 68 3.37 -13.07 -7.71
N LEU A 69 3.82 -11.98 -7.07
CA LEU A 69 4.11 -11.94 -5.63
C LEU A 69 2.85 -12.08 -4.79
N GLU A 70 1.74 -11.43 -5.16
CA GLU A 70 0.48 -11.58 -4.42
C GLU A 70 -0.09 -13.00 -4.53
N PHE A 71 -0.01 -13.64 -5.71
CA PHE A 71 -0.39 -15.04 -5.85
C PHE A 71 0.53 -15.98 -5.07
N TYR A 72 1.84 -15.75 -5.12
CA TYR A 72 2.80 -16.50 -4.30
C TYR A 72 2.51 -16.34 -2.81
N ARG A 73 2.28 -15.11 -2.34
CA ARG A 73 1.89 -14.83 -0.95
C ARG A 73 0.64 -15.62 -0.58
N ARG A 74 -0.42 -15.59 -1.39
CA ARG A 74 -1.66 -16.34 -1.11
C ARG A 74 -1.46 -17.85 -1.07
N GLY A 75 -0.61 -18.39 -1.95
CA GLY A 75 -0.37 -19.83 -2.04
C GLY A 75 0.62 -20.38 -1.03
N VAL A 76 1.63 -19.59 -0.63
CA VAL A 76 2.80 -20.06 0.13
C VAL A 76 2.96 -19.37 1.47
N CYS A 77 2.57 -18.10 1.60
CA CYS A 77 2.70 -17.31 2.83
C CYS A 77 1.40 -16.56 3.17
N PRO A 78 0.25 -17.27 3.29
CA PRO A 78 -1.07 -16.64 3.41
C PRO A 78 -1.22 -15.77 4.65
N GLU A 79 -0.43 -16.01 5.69
CA GLU A 79 -0.37 -15.26 6.94
C GLU A 79 0.32 -13.91 6.82
N LYS A 80 1.11 -13.69 5.77
CA LYS A 80 1.77 -12.40 5.53
C LYS A 80 0.78 -11.39 4.98
N PRO A 81 0.88 -10.10 5.37
CA PRO A 81 -0.01 -9.08 4.88
C PRO A 81 0.19 -8.83 3.37
N SER A 82 -0.90 -8.51 2.65
CA SER A 82 -0.81 -8.16 1.23
C SER A 82 -0.26 -6.75 1.05
N GLN A 83 0.62 -6.55 0.07
CA GLN A 83 1.09 -5.21 -0.29
C GLN A 83 -0.03 -4.28 -0.77
N TYR A 84 -1.14 -4.84 -1.27
CA TYR A 84 -2.28 -4.06 -1.75
C TYR A 84 -3.20 -3.58 -0.63
N THR A 85 -3.05 -4.13 0.58
CA THR A 85 -3.83 -3.74 1.77
C THR A 85 -2.97 -3.15 2.88
N SER A 86 -1.69 -2.91 2.61
CA SER A 86 -0.71 -2.51 3.63
C SER A 86 -0.06 -1.17 3.30
N LEU A 87 0.50 -0.55 4.34
CA LEU A 87 1.44 0.57 4.21
C LEU A 87 2.87 0.06 4.38
N PHE A 88 3.80 0.72 3.71
CA PHE A 88 5.23 0.51 3.94
C PHE A 88 5.70 1.38 5.09
N ALA A 89 6.29 0.73 6.09
CA ALA A 89 6.82 1.38 7.27
C ALA A 89 8.13 0.74 7.72
N TRP A 90 8.87 1.46 8.54
CA TRP A 90 10.14 1.04 9.14
C TRP A 90 9.97 0.85 10.64
N ASP A 91 10.72 -0.08 11.19
CA ASP A 91 10.81 -0.35 12.63
C ASP A 91 11.64 0.70 13.39
N SER A 92 12.28 1.65 12.69
CA SER A 92 13.06 2.72 13.31
C SER A 92 13.01 4.01 12.49
N VAL A 93 13.06 5.15 13.20
CA VAL A 93 13.06 6.47 12.58
C VAL A 93 14.33 6.71 11.74
N GLU A 94 15.45 6.10 12.11
CA GLU A 94 16.71 6.17 11.36
C GLU A 94 16.58 5.50 9.99
N LYS A 95 15.94 4.32 9.93
CA LYS A 95 15.70 3.64 8.64
C LYS A 95 14.72 4.42 7.77
N ALA A 96 13.66 4.99 8.37
CA ALA A 96 12.75 5.88 7.65
C ALA A 96 13.46 7.13 7.12
N ARG A 97 14.34 7.76 7.93
CA ARG A 97 15.18 8.90 7.50
C ARG A 97 16.11 8.52 6.36
N LYS A 98 16.73 7.33 6.43
CA LYS A 98 17.59 6.82 5.35
C LYS A 98 16.79 6.65 4.05
N PHE A 99 15.65 5.97 4.11
CA PHE A 99 14.78 5.79 2.95
C PHE A 99 14.32 7.12 2.36
N ARG A 100 13.95 8.10 3.20
CA ARG A 100 13.59 9.44 2.74
C ARG A 100 14.70 10.11 1.93
N LEU A 101 15.96 9.89 2.29
CA LEU A 101 17.11 10.47 1.59
C LEU A 101 17.46 9.72 0.29
N THR A 102 17.24 8.40 0.24
CA THR A 102 17.61 7.58 -0.92
C THR A 102 16.51 7.46 -1.97
N ASP A 103 15.25 7.37 -1.53
CA ASP A 103 14.10 7.04 -2.38
C ASP A 103 12.95 8.06 -2.28
N GLY A 104 13.02 8.99 -1.31
CA GLY A 104 12.07 10.07 -1.09
C GLY A 104 12.63 11.45 -1.45
N LYS A 105 12.08 12.48 -0.79
CA LYS A 105 12.56 13.87 -0.81
C LYS A 105 12.84 14.35 0.62
N PRO A 106 13.78 15.28 0.84
CA PRO A 106 14.03 15.85 2.16
C PRO A 106 12.79 16.47 2.84
N SER A 107 11.85 16.95 2.03
CA SER A 107 10.58 17.54 2.47
C SER A 107 9.53 16.50 2.91
N ASP A 108 9.71 15.22 2.58
CA ASP A 108 8.73 14.19 2.91
C ASP A 108 8.63 14.04 4.43
N LYS A 109 7.39 14.07 4.93
CA LYS A 109 7.10 13.94 6.35
C LYS A 109 7.33 12.51 6.80
N ILE A 110 7.82 12.34 8.02
CA ILE A 110 7.91 11.03 8.69
C ILE A 110 6.88 11.04 9.81
N PHE A 111 5.95 10.10 9.75
CA PHE A 111 4.92 9.91 10.77
C PHE A 111 5.24 8.67 11.60
N ALA A 112 5.07 8.77 12.92
CA ALA A 112 4.95 7.60 13.77
C ALA A 112 3.51 7.05 13.65
N ILE A 113 3.39 5.76 13.39
CA ILE A 113 2.12 5.06 13.24
C ILE A 113 2.00 4.05 14.37
N HIS A 114 0.84 4.06 15.03
CA HIS A 114 0.45 3.05 15.99
C HIS A 114 -0.43 2.03 15.27
N THR A 115 -0.01 0.77 15.26
CA THR A 115 -0.81 -0.33 14.73
C THR A 115 -1.60 -0.98 15.86
N ASP A 116 -2.87 -1.26 15.59
CA ASP A 116 -3.65 -2.22 16.37
C ASP A 116 -2.97 -3.59 16.16
N ASN A 117 -2.58 -4.24 17.26
CA ASN A 117 -1.86 -5.52 17.22
C ASN A 117 -2.73 -6.65 16.66
#